data_AF-Q4C5F1-F1
#
_entry.id   AF-Q4C5F1-F1
#
_cell.length_a   1.000
_cell.length_b   1.000
_cell.length_c   1.000
_cell.angle_alpha   90.00
_cell.angle_beta   90.00
_cell.angle_gamma   90.00
#
_symmetry.space_group_name_H-M   'P 1'
#
loop_
_entity.id
_entity.type
_entity.pdbx_description
1 polymer ?
#
loop_
_entity_poly.entity_id
_entity_poly.type
_entity_poly.pdbx_seq_one_letter_code
_entity_poly.pdbx_strand_id
1 'polypeptide(L)'
;MSEKERKSWDLGRFLNTLNYFELIPFVSDLQKLFQPSDRPSVNLNNDTMSMILVTGATGGVGKRVVRRLLEQNYYVRALVRDIEAAKPLFDEKVELIQGDVTRPETLTPKLLENVSAVISCVGTRVQPVEGDTPNRDKYYQGTKFYMPQVVDTPETVEYLGMKNLTEVMKKYVRSDTKLLFDFSHPTEATKDTWGAVDDVVMGGVSESNMRLEQNKAVFSGNVSIANNGGFASVRTKNLTPPVDLSEYEGIELRVEGDGKRYKFIIRCENKWDGVGYSYSFDTFSNISTTVRIPFAELIPVFRAKTVPEMGKFDPSCIYSMQLMQTKFEYDGSLNPKFSPGLFRLDVNNIKAYGRKVNTPQFILISSAGVTRPGRSDINLEDQPPAVKMNEQLGGILTWKLKGEDVLRQSGLNYTIIRPCALTEKPGDKALFFKQGDNLKGQVSRDAIADLCLQLLQYPSACQKTFEVCEQEKPYQGQIKEAIAALKTD
;
A
#
# COMPACT_ATOMS: atom_id res chain seq x y z
N MET A 1 18.29 54.60 -18.70
CA MET A 1 17.17 53.64 -18.84
C MET A 1 15.88 54.44 -18.81
N SER A 2 15.14 54.48 -19.92
CA SER A 2 13.92 55.27 -20.06
C SER A 2 12.74 54.61 -19.36
N GLU A 3 11.89 55.44 -18.74
CA GLU A 3 10.62 55.14 -18.05
C GLU A 3 9.50 54.54 -18.93
N LYS A 4 9.80 54.00 -20.11
CA LYS A 4 8.78 53.49 -21.03
C LYS A 4 8.66 51.96 -20.90
N GLU A 5 7.45 51.52 -20.54
CA GLU A 5 6.94 50.14 -20.46
C GLU A 5 6.91 49.45 -19.07
N ARG A 6 6.60 50.17 -18.00
CA ARG A 6 6.07 49.53 -16.78
C ARG A 6 4.58 49.20 -17.01
N LYS A 7 4.23 47.91 -17.09
CA LYS A 7 2.81 47.49 -17.12
C LYS A 7 2.17 47.77 -15.76
N SER A 8 0.90 48.20 -15.75
CA SER A 8 0.16 48.52 -14.52
C SER A 8 0.10 47.30 -13.60
N TRP A 9 0.65 47.44 -12.39
CA TRP A 9 0.58 46.39 -11.36
C TRP A 9 -0.84 46.30 -10.79
N ASP A 10 -1.33 45.08 -10.58
CA ASP A 10 -2.71 44.80 -10.17
C ASP A 10 -2.78 44.53 -8.65
N LEU A 11 -3.02 45.59 -7.88
CA LEU A 11 -3.22 45.51 -6.42
C LEU A 11 -4.44 44.65 -6.04
N GLY A 12 -5.47 44.59 -6.89
CA GLY A 12 -6.66 43.78 -6.66
C GLY A 12 -6.34 42.28 -6.69
N ARG A 13 -5.58 41.84 -7.69
CA ARG A 13 -5.10 40.45 -7.76
C ARG A 13 -4.17 40.09 -6.60
N PHE A 14 -3.30 41.00 -6.17
CA PHE A 14 -2.50 40.80 -4.96
C PHE A 14 -3.36 40.55 -3.72
N LEU A 15 -4.34 41.42 -3.46
CA LEU A 15 -5.26 41.27 -2.33
C LEU A 15 -6.13 40.01 -2.43
N ASN A 16 -6.56 39.64 -3.65
CA ASN A 16 -7.31 38.41 -3.89
C ASN A 16 -6.48 37.16 -3.55
N THR A 17 -5.19 37.13 -3.92
CA THR A 17 -4.28 36.05 -3.52
C THR A 17 -4.15 36.00 -1.99
N LEU A 18 -3.92 37.13 -1.32
CA LEU A 18 -3.80 37.13 0.14
C LEU A 18 -5.09 36.65 0.84
N ASN A 19 -6.25 37.04 0.33
CA ASN A 19 -7.54 36.64 0.87
C ASN A 19 -7.84 35.15 0.65
N TYR A 20 -7.56 34.62 -0.56
CA TYR A 20 -7.78 33.20 -0.88
C TYR A 20 -7.02 32.27 0.07
N PHE A 21 -5.83 32.68 0.50
CA PHE A 21 -4.98 31.94 1.43
C PHE A 21 -5.10 32.39 2.89
N GLU A 22 -6.15 33.14 3.22
CA GLU A 22 -6.52 33.54 4.58
C GLU A 22 -5.41 34.31 5.34
N LEU A 23 -4.67 35.18 4.66
CA LEU A 23 -3.52 35.91 5.23
C LEU A 23 -3.84 37.30 5.77
N ILE A 24 -5.07 37.80 5.55
CA ILE A 24 -5.51 39.13 6.01
C ILE A 24 -6.21 38.96 7.36
N PRO A 25 -5.61 39.43 8.48
CA PRO A 25 -6.25 39.38 9.79
C PRO A 25 -7.58 40.16 9.78
N PHE A 26 -8.57 39.72 10.55
CA PHE A 26 -9.95 40.25 10.64
C PHE A 26 -10.92 39.90 9.50
N VAL A 27 -10.49 39.83 8.23
CA VAL A 27 -11.37 39.36 7.13
C VAL A 27 -11.57 37.85 7.22
N SER A 28 -10.51 37.11 7.56
CA SER A 28 -10.54 35.68 7.83
C SER A 28 -11.46 35.32 9.01
N ASP A 29 -11.51 36.17 10.04
CA ASP A 29 -12.32 35.92 11.24
C ASP A 29 -13.79 36.31 11.04
N LEU A 30 -14.08 37.34 10.24
CA LEU A 30 -15.43 37.68 9.83
C LEU A 30 -16.03 36.61 8.90
N GLN A 31 -15.23 36.01 8.01
CA GLN A 31 -15.66 34.88 7.17
C GLN A 31 -15.96 33.62 8.00
N LYS A 32 -15.22 33.35 9.10
CA LYS A 32 -15.51 32.25 10.03
C LYS A 32 -16.86 32.42 10.75
N LEU A 33 -17.36 33.65 10.90
CA LEU A 33 -18.65 33.96 11.53
C LEU A 33 -19.86 33.73 10.61
N PHE A 34 -19.66 33.69 9.29
CA PHE A 34 -20.74 33.53 8.29
C PHE A 34 -20.62 32.25 7.45
N GLN A 35 -19.61 31.39 7.71
CA GLN A 35 -19.51 30.07 7.10
C GLN A 35 -20.22 29.03 7.99
N PRO A 36 -21.12 28.18 7.45
CA PRO A 36 -21.56 26.98 8.16
C PRO A 36 -20.32 26.16 8.53
N SER A 37 -20.32 25.55 9.71
CA SER A 37 -19.22 24.80 10.32
C SER A 37 -18.77 23.53 9.55
N ASP A 38 -19.28 23.30 8.34
CA ASP A 38 -18.92 22.20 7.47
C ASP A 38 -18.02 22.71 6.35
N ARG A 39 -16.77 23.05 6.68
CA ARG A 39 -15.71 23.11 5.66
C ARG A 39 -15.47 21.67 5.20
N PRO A 40 -15.58 21.34 3.90
CA PRO A 40 -15.20 20.02 3.43
C PRO A 40 -13.69 19.86 3.62
N SER A 41 -13.28 19.23 4.72
CA SER A 41 -11.95 18.66 4.83
C SER A 41 -11.83 17.64 3.72
N VAL A 42 -10.89 17.80 2.79
CA VAL A 42 -10.49 16.69 1.92
C VAL A 42 -9.90 15.64 2.84
N ASN A 43 -10.74 14.67 3.23
CA ASN A 43 -10.32 13.59 4.08
C ASN A 43 -9.47 12.64 3.22
N LEU A 44 -8.18 12.96 3.10
CA LEU A 44 -7.17 12.11 2.48
C LEU A 44 -6.85 10.87 3.35
N ASN A 45 -7.52 10.74 4.51
CA ASN A 45 -7.55 9.54 5.34
C ASN A 45 -8.79 8.69 5.05
N ASN A 46 -9.21 8.58 3.79
CA ASN A 46 -9.70 7.27 3.38
C ASN A 46 -8.49 6.36 3.41
N ASP A 47 -8.21 5.77 4.58
CA ASP A 47 -7.56 4.47 4.64
C ASP A 47 -8.34 3.61 3.66
N THR A 48 -7.78 3.42 2.48
CA THR A 48 -8.36 2.54 1.48
C THR A 48 -8.49 1.21 2.16
N MET A 49 -9.72 0.85 2.53
CA MET A 49 -10.09 -0.45 3.08
C MET A 49 -9.34 -1.49 2.26
N SER A 50 -8.37 -2.14 2.90
CA SER A 50 -7.31 -2.82 2.17
C SER A 50 -7.83 -4.16 1.69
N MET A 51 -7.72 -4.43 0.39
CA MET A 51 -8.17 -5.71 -0.16
C MET A 51 -7.16 -6.80 0.22
N ILE A 52 -7.67 -7.91 0.77
CA ILE A 52 -6.89 -9.09 1.15
C ILE A 52 -7.28 -10.24 0.23
N LEU A 53 -6.28 -10.84 -0.42
CA LEU A 53 -6.48 -12.05 -1.21
C LEU A 53 -6.31 -13.28 -0.32
N VAL A 54 -7.31 -14.15 -0.28
CA VAL A 54 -7.25 -15.45 0.40
C VAL A 54 -7.19 -16.56 -0.64
N THR A 55 -6.12 -17.35 -0.63
CA THR A 55 -6.00 -18.56 -1.47
C THR A 55 -6.23 -19.80 -0.61
N GLY A 56 -6.80 -20.85 -1.20
CA GLY A 56 -7.33 -21.97 -0.38
C GLY A 56 -8.54 -21.54 0.48
N ALA A 57 -9.29 -20.53 0.03
CA ALA A 57 -10.37 -19.89 0.77
C ALA A 57 -11.50 -20.87 1.17
N THR A 58 -11.76 -21.90 0.38
CA THR A 58 -12.80 -22.91 0.68
C THR A 58 -12.34 -23.97 1.70
N GLY A 59 -11.06 -23.96 2.08
CA GLY A 59 -10.47 -24.87 3.06
C GLY A 59 -10.90 -24.57 4.50
N GLY A 60 -10.53 -25.47 5.42
CA GLY A 60 -10.95 -25.36 6.83
C GLY A 60 -10.48 -24.09 7.55
N VAL A 61 -9.25 -23.66 7.30
CA VAL A 61 -8.71 -22.38 7.82
C VAL A 61 -9.15 -21.22 6.93
N GLY A 62 -9.09 -21.38 5.61
CA GLY A 62 -9.45 -20.32 4.64
C GLY A 62 -10.84 -19.73 4.86
N LYS A 63 -11.86 -20.56 5.09
CA LYS A 63 -13.24 -20.08 5.33
C LYS A 63 -13.33 -19.19 6.56
N ARG A 64 -12.57 -19.53 7.61
CA ARG A 64 -12.52 -18.77 8.86
C ARG A 64 -11.76 -17.47 8.68
N VAL A 65 -10.65 -17.47 7.94
CA VAL A 65 -9.92 -16.25 7.57
C VAL A 65 -10.83 -15.29 6.82
N VAL A 66 -11.55 -15.76 5.78
CA VAL A 66 -12.50 -14.92 5.03
C VAL A 66 -13.56 -14.33 5.95
N ARG A 67 -14.19 -15.16 6.80
CA ARG A 67 -15.18 -14.69 7.77
C ARG A 67 -14.63 -13.61 8.71
N ARG A 68 -13.49 -13.86 9.35
CA ARG A 68 -12.89 -12.90 10.31
C ARG A 68 -12.48 -11.59 9.62
N LEU A 69 -11.97 -11.65 8.39
CA LEU A 69 -11.64 -10.46 7.61
C LEU A 69 -12.89 -9.59 7.36
N LEU A 70 -14.01 -10.20 6.97
CA LEU A 70 -15.27 -9.49 6.78
C LEU A 70 -15.82 -8.88 8.09
N GLU A 71 -15.72 -9.61 9.20
CA GLU A 71 -16.11 -9.12 10.54
C GLU A 71 -15.27 -7.90 10.98
N GLN A 72 -14.04 -7.77 10.47
CA GLN A 72 -13.16 -6.63 10.71
C GLN A 72 -13.20 -5.57 9.58
N ASN A 73 -14.21 -5.62 8.71
CA ASN A 73 -14.46 -4.68 7.60
C ASN A 73 -13.38 -4.64 6.50
N TYR A 74 -12.58 -5.70 6.33
CA TYR A 74 -11.70 -5.83 5.17
C TYR A 74 -12.49 -6.20 3.91
N TYR A 75 -12.04 -5.70 2.75
CA TYR A 75 -12.46 -6.26 1.48
C TYR A 75 -11.72 -7.57 1.22
N VAL A 76 -12.47 -8.62 0.88
CA VAL A 76 -11.90 -9.95 0.69
C VAL A 76 -12.08 -10.40 -0.74
N ARG A 77 -10.98 -10.81 -1.34
CA ARG A 77 -10.97 -11.54 -2.61
C ARG A 77 -10.58 -12.99 -2.34
N ALA A 78 -11.37 -13.93 -2.83
CA ALA A 78 -11.11 -15.35 -2.68
C ALA A 78 -10.75 -15.99 -4.02
N LEU A 79 -9.56 -16.61 -4.09
CA LEU A 79 -9.18 -17.45 -5.22
C LEU A 79 -9.80 -18.84 -5.06
N VAL A 80 -10.66 -19.22 -6.00
CA VAL A 80 -11.40 -20.48 -5.98
C VAL A 80 -11.27 -21.21 -7.32
N ARG A 81 -11.26 -22.55 -7.30
CA ARG A 81 -11.18 -23.34 -8.55
C ARG A 81 -12.50 -23.37 -9.32
N ASP A 82 -13.61 -23.29 -8.58
CA ASP A 82 -14.97 -23.32 -9.10
C ASP A 82 -15.78 -22.24 -8.35
N ILE A 83 -16.31 -21.26 -9.10
CA ILE A 83 -17.08 -20.16 -8.53
C ILE A 83 -18.45 -20.63 -8.07
N GLU A 84 -19.16 -21.45 -8.86
CA GLU A 84 -20.52 -21.88 -8.55
C GLU A 84 -20.55 -22.74 -7.28
N ALA A 85 -19.55 -23.61 -7.11
CA ALA A 85 -19.39 -24.39 -5.88
C ALA A 85 -18.98 -23.53 -4.67
N ALA A 86 -18.36 -22.36 -4.88
CA ALA A 86 -17.89 -21.47 -3.83
C ALA A 86 -18.93 -20.44 -3.37
N LYS A 87 -19.85 -20.00 -4.26
CA LYS A 87 -20.93 -19.04 -3.94
C LYS A 87 -21.68 -19.34 -2.64
N PRO A 88 -22.16 -20.57 -2.36
CA PRO A 88 -22.92 -20.83 -1.13
C PRO A 88 -22.07 -20.80 0.15
N LEU A 89 -20.73 -20.72 0.05
CA LEU A 89 -19.82 -20.75 1.20
C LEU A 89 -19.51 -19.35 1.74
N PHE A 90 -19.83 -18.29 1.00
CA PHE A 90 -19.40 -16.92 1.29
C PHE A 90 -20.55 -15.92 1.15
N ASP A 91 -20.44 -14.80 1.86
CA ASP A 91 -21.31 -13.63 1.70
C ASP A 91 -21.09 -12.99 0.32
N GLU A 92 -22.12 -12.33 -0.23
CA GLU A 92 -22.04 -11.60 -1.52
C GLU A 92 -20.97 -10.50 -1.54
N LYS A 93 -20.52 -10.05 -0.37
CA LYS A 93 -19.42 -9.09 -0.21
C LYS A 93 -18.04 -9.64 -0.59
N VAL A 94 -17.87 -10.96 -0.72
CA VAL A 94 -16.58 -11.57 -1.11
C VAL A 94 -16.45 -11.58 -2.63
N GLU A 95 -15.37 -10.99 -3.15
CA GLU A 95 -15.06 -11.08 -4.57
C GLU A 95 -14.47 -12.47 -4.89
N LEU A 96 -15.20 -13.28 -5.64
CA LEU A 96 -14.72 -14.59 -6.10
C LEU A 96 -13.98 -14.46 -7.43
N ILE A 97 -12.72 -14.92 -7.47
CA ILE A 97 -11.96 -15.05 -8.71
C ILE A 97 -11.66 -16.51 -8.98
N GLN A 98 -11.98 -16.97 -10.19
CA GLN A 98 -11.64 -18.32 -10.62
C GLN A 98 -10.16 -18.43 -10.95
N GLY A 99 -9.49 -19.43 -10.39
CA GLY A 99 -8.13 -19.80 -10.76
C GLY A 99 -7.58 -20.94 -9.92
N ASP A 100 -6.43 -21.45 -10.34
CA ASP A 100 -5.74 -22.56 -9.70
C ASP A 100 -4.25 -22.22 -9.55
N VAL A 101 -3.75 -22.25 -8.33
CA VAL A 101 -2.34 -21.95 -8.02
C VAL A 101 -1.37 -22.90 -8.72
N THR A 102 -1.82 -24.11 -9.06
CA THR A 102 -1.03 -25.10 -9.81
C THR A 102 -0.89 -24.75 -11.29
N ARG A 103 -1.69 -23.79 -11.78
CA ARG A 103 -1.79 -23.39 -13.19
C ARG A 103 -1.47 -21.90 -13.35
N PRO A 104 -0.22 -21.52 -13.62
CA PRO A 104 0.21 -20.11 -13.60
C PRO A 104 -0.56 -19.24 -14.60
N GLU A 105 -1.03 -19.80 -15.72
CA GLU A 105 -1.83 -19.09 -16.72
C GLU A 105 -3.20 -18.62 -16.19
N THR A 106 -3.69 -19.22 -15.10
CA THR A 106 -4.96 -18.83 -14.47
C THR A 106 -4.80 -17.70 -13.44
N LEU A 107 -3.56 -17.40 -13.02
CA LEU A 107 -3.25 -16.36 -12.05
C LEU A 107 -3.09 -15.00 -12.76
N THR A 108 -4.21 -14.47 -13.25
CA THR A 108 -4.25 -13.26 -14.07
C THR A 108 -3.93 -11.98 -13.26
N PRO A 109 -3.56 -10.86 -13.92
CA PRO A 109 -3.27 -9.59 -13.23
C PRO A 109 -4.43 -9.08 -12.36
N LYS A 110 -5.67 -9.39 -12.76
CA LYS A 110 -6.90 -9.07 -12.02
C LYS A 110 -6.87 -9.64 -10.60
N LEU A 111 -6.20 -10.78 -10.38
CA LEU A 111 -6.09 -11.42 -9.07
C LEU A 111 -5.49 -10.49 -8.01
N LEU A 112 -4.52 -9.66 -8.40
CA LEU A 112 -3.75 -8.79 -7.51
C LEU A 112 -4.12 -7.31 -7.62
N GLU A 113 -5.16 -6.98 -8.40
CA GLU A 113 -5.62 -5.60 -8.51
C GLU A 113 -6.09 -5.08 -7.13
N ASN A 114 -5.43 -4.02 -6.64
CA ASN A 114 -5.66 -3.38 -5.34
C ASN A 114 -5.45 -4.29 -4.12
N VAL A 115 -4.84 -5.47 -4.28
CA VAL A 115 -4.52 -6.39 -3.18
C VAL A 115 -3.32 -5.87 -2.41
N SER A 116 -3.51 -5.69 -1.10
CA SER A 116 -2.49 -5.21 -0.16
C SER A 116 -1.68 -6.35 0.48
N ALA A 117 -2.31 -7.51 0.68
CA ALA A 117 -1.68 -8.70 1.22
C ALA A 117 -2.39 -9.99 0.77
N VAL A 118 -1.66 -11.10 0.84
CA VAL A 118 -2.13 -12.45 0.54
C VAL A 118 -2.06 -13.32 1.78
N ILE A 119 -3.15 -14.01 2.12
CA ILE A 119 -3.15 -15.10 3.10
C ILE A 119 -3.33 -16.42 2.35
N SER A 120 -2.26 -17.21 2.29
CA SER A 120 -2.27 -18.52 1.64
C SER A 120 -2.62 -19.63 2.61
N CYS A 121 -3.84 -20.15 2.48
CA CYS A 121 -4.32 -21.34 3.16
C CYS A 121 -4.33 -22.57 2.23
N VAL A 122 -3.62 -22.50 1.11
CA VAL A 122 -3.48 -23.61 0.16
C VAL A 122 -2.80 -24.78 0.86
N GLY A 123 -3.30 -25.97 0.59
CA GLY A 123 -2.64 -27.20 0.97
C GLY A 123 -3.17 -28.36 0.18
N THR A 124 -2.35 -29.40 0.03
CA THR A 124 -2.72 -30.65 -0.63
C THR A 124 -3.94 -31.27 0.03
N ARG A 125 -4.93 -31.66 -0.77
CA ARG A 125 -6.08 -32.41 -0.26
C ARG A 125 -5.66 -33.83 0.04
N VAL A 126 -5.82 -34.20 1.31
CA VAL A 126 -5.69 -35.57 1.79
C VAL A 126 -7.08 -36.02 2.21
N GLN A 127 -7.59 -37.14 1.69
CA GLN A 127 -8.90 -37.74 2.03
C GLN A 127 -8.75 -39.17 2.58
N PRO A 128 -9.62 -39.65 3.49
CA PRO A 128 -9.52 -41.03 3.98
C PRO A 128 -9.83 -42.02 2.85
N VAL A 129 -9.13 -43.16 2.84
CA VAL A 129 -9.37 -44.22 1.84
C VAL A 129 -10.80 -44.76 1.93
N GLU A 130 -11.39 -44.80 3.14
CA GLU A 130 -12.78 -45.19 3.39
C GLU A 130 -13.40 -44.36 4.54
N GLY A 131 -14.70 -44.07 4.46
CA GLY A 131 -15.48 -43.49 5.57
C GLY A 131 -15.52 -41.96 5.66
N ASP A 132 -15.50 -41.23 4.53
CA ASP A 132 -15.58 -39.76 4.54
C ASP A 132 -16.97 -39.29 5.01
N THR A 133 -17.04 -38.58 6.14
CA THR A 133 -18.25 -37.88 6.57
C THR A 133 -18.27 -36.47 5.97
N PRO A 134 -19.44 -35.89 5.61
CA PRO A 134 -19.55 -34.58 4.94
C PRO A 134 -18.81 -33.41 5.62
N ASN A 135 -18.59 -33.49 6.94
CA ASN A 135 -17.97 -32.43 7.73
C ASN A 135 -16.43 -32.43 7.72
N ARG A 136 -15.77 -33.42 7.10
CA ARG A 136 -14.30 -33.51 6.99
C ARG A 136 -13.53 -33.34 8.31
N ASP A 137 -14.00 -33.97 9.39
CA ASP A 137 -13.23 -34.10 10.63
C ASP A 137 -11.93 -34.87 10.33
N LYS A 138 -10.76 -34.20 10.38
CA LYS A 138 -9.45 -34.80 10.05
C LYS A 138 -9.16 -36.05 10.90
N TYR A 139 -8.71 -37.14 10.25
CA TYR A 139 -7.89 -38.33 10.63
C TYR A 139 -7.73 -38.85 12.07
N TYR A 140 -8.44 -38.33 13.05
CA TYR A 140 -8.43 -38.85 14.41
C TYR A 140 -9.74 -38.45 15.09
N GLN A 141 -10.79 -39.26 14.90
CA GLN A 141 -12.02 -39.15 15.68
C GLN A 141 -11.83 -39.79 17.06
N GLY A 142 -10.87 -39.31 17.85
CA GLY A 142 -10.54 -39.85 19.18
C GLY A 142 -9.96 -41.28 19.18
N THR A 143 -10.70 -42.27 18.66
CA THR A 143 -10.49 -43.72 18.76
C THR A 143 -10.22 -44.45 17.44
N LYS A 144 -10.38 -43.82 16.26
CA LYS A 144 -10.13 -44.49 14.96
C LYS A 144 -9.25 -43.65 14.02
N PHE A 145 -8.12 -44.23 13.62
CA PHE A 145 -7.22 -43.71 12.59
C PHE A 145 -7.61 -44.28 11.24
N TYR A 146 -7.86 -43.42 10.26
CA TYR A 146 -8.16 -43.82 8.88
C TYR A 146 -6.91 -43.62 8.02
N MET A 147 -6.63 -44.57 7.13
CA MET A 147 -5.49 -44.45 6.22
C MET A 147 -5.73 -43.27 5.27
N PRO A 148 -4.79 -42.31 5.17
CA PRO A 148 -4.91 -41.17 4.27
C PRO A 148 -4.57 -41.54 2.82
N GLN A 149 -5.27 -40.91 1.87
CA GLN A 149 -4.97 -40.89 0.46
C GLN A 149 -4.75 -39.44 0.01
N VAL A 150 -3.67 -39.22 -0.73
CA VAL A 150 -3.35 -37.92 -1.33
C VAL A 150 -4.10 -37.78 -2.65
N VAL A 151 -4.87 -36.69 -2.81
CA VAL A 151 -5.71 -36.45 -4.00
C VAL A 151 -5.04 -35.54 -5.00
N ASP A 152 -4.30 -34.53 -4.55
CA ASP A 152 -3.50 -33.64 -5.39
C ASP A 152 -2.01 -33.99 -5.26
N THR A 153 -1.19 -33.80 -6.30
CA THR A 153 0.26 -34.01 -6.18
C THR A 153 0.89 -32.97 -5.23
N PRO A 154 1.53 -33.37 -4.10
CA PRO A 154 2.03 -32.42 -3.12
C PRO A 154 3.08 -31.45 -3.68
N GLU A 155 3.96 -31.91 -4.57
CA GLU A 155 4.91 -31.05 -5.28
C GLU A 155 4.21 -29.91 -6.02
N THR A 156 3.17 -30.24 -6.77
CA THR A 156 2.43 -29.29 -7.60
C THR A 156 1.71 -28.25 -6.74
N VAL A 157 1.13 -28.66 -5.62
CA VAL A 157 0.35 -27.76 -4.75
C VAL A 157 1.24 -26.94 -3.81
N GLU A 158 2.10 -27.61 -3.05
CA GLU A 158 2.84 -26.99 -1.93
C GLU A 158 4.08 -26.24 -2.41
N TYR A 159 4.75 -26.71 -3.47
CA TYR A 159 5.94 -26.06 -4.03
C TYR A 159 5.62 -25.24 -5.28
N LEU A 160 5.16 -25.87 -6.37
CA LEU A 160 4.92 -25.15 -7.63
C LEU A 160 3.80 -24.12 -7.47
N GLY A 161 2.75 -24.43 -6.71
CA GLY A 161 1.69 -23.48 -6.39
C GLY A 161 2.19 -22.23 -5.66
N MET A 162 3.13 -22.40 -4.71
CA MET A 162 3.78 -21.28 -4.03
C MET A 162 4.74 -20.51 -4.93
N LYS A 163 5.47 -21.19 -5.80
CA LYS A 163 6.28 -20.54 -6.83
C LYS A 163 5.42 -19.66 -7.74
N ASN A 164 4.33 -20.18 -8.28
CA ASN A 164 3.44 -19.43 -9.14
C ASN A 164 2.82 -18.21 -8.44
N LEU A 165 2.32 -18.39 -7.21
CA LEU A 165 1.73 -17.29 -6.43
C LEU A 165 2.75 -16.21 -6.09
N THR A 166 3.95 -16.59 -5.66
CA THR A 166 5.00 -15.62 -5.34
C THR A 166 5.53 -14.92 -6.59
N GLU A 167 5.66 -15.58 -7.74
CA GLU A 167 6.09 -14.96 -8.99
C GLU A 167 5.07 -13.94 -9.52
N VAL A 168 3.78 -14.25 -9.45
CA VAL A 168 2.73 -13.30 -9.82
C VAL A 168 2.72 -12.14 -8.82
N MET A 169 2.81 -12.44 -7.52
CA MET A 169 3.00 -11.41 -6.50
C MET A 169 4.18 -10.50 -6.84
N LYS A 170 5.40 -10.99 -7.05
CA LYS A 170 6.58 -10.14 -7.37
C LYS A 170 6.35 -9.16 -8.52
N LYS A 171 5.62 -9.57 -9.57
CA LYS A 171 5.30 -8.70 -10.72
C LYS A 171 4.34 -7.58 -10.36
N TYR A 172 3.50 -7.80 -9.34
CA TYR A 172 2.44 -6.91 -8.89
C TYR A 172 2.58 -6.50 -7.43
N VAL A 173 3.74 -6.70 -6.81
CA VAL A 173 4.17 -6.08 -5.55
C VAL A 173 4.30 -4.63 -5.89
N ARG A 174 3.13 -3.99 -5.91
CA ARG A 174 3.01 -2.57 -5.98
C ARG A 174 3.54 -2.11 -4.65
N SER A 175 4.57 -1.26 -4.73
CA SER A 175 4.57 -0.12 -3.85
C SER A 175 3.17 0.49 -3.92
N ASP A 176 2.36 0.30 -2.87
CA ASP A 176 1.04 0.91 -2.79
C ASP A 176 1.19 2.39 -3.16
N THR A 177 0.38 2.86 -4.10
CA THR A 177 0.35 4.28 -4.42
C THR A 177 -0.80 4.91 -3.63
N LYS A 178 -0.57 6.01 -2.92
CA LYS A 178 -1.65 6.79 -2.31
C LYS A 178 -2.10 7.85 -3.30
N LEU A 179 -3.36 7.83 -3.69
CA LEU A 179 -3.93 8.89 -4.52
C LEU A 179 -4.11 10.15 -3.66
N LEU A 180 -3.43 11.23 -4.02
CA LEU A 180 -3.49 12.51 -3.29
C LEU A 180 -4.47 13.46 -3.96
N PHE A 181 -4.44 13.50 -5.31
CA PHE A 181 -5.41 14.24 -6.11
C PHE A 181 -5.78 13.41 -7.33
N ASP A 182 -7.07 13.09 -7.46
CA ASP A 182 -7.66 12.56 -8.70
C ASP A 182 -8.33 13.69 -9.46
N PHE A 183 -7.75 14.09 -10.59
CA PHE A 183 -8.39 15.06 -11.48
C PHE A 183 -9.15 14.40 -12.62
N SER A 184 -9.13 13.06 -12.73
CA SER A 184 -9.98 12.33 -13.67
C SER A 184 -11.44 12.29 -13.24
N HIS A 185 -11.69 12.48 -11.94
CA HIS A 185 -13.03 12.63 -11.34
C HIS A 185 -13.05 13.85 -10.41
N PRO A 186 -13.04 15.08 -10.94
CA PRO A 186 -12.93 16.29 -10.13
C PRO A 186 -14.12 16.45 -9.18
N THR A 187 -13.84 16.81 -7.93
CA THR A 187 -14.85 17.17 -6.92
C THR A 187 -14.81 18.68 -6.65
N GLU A 188 -15.91 19.26 -6.13
CA GLU A 188 -15.89 20.67 -5.69
C GLU A 188 -14.83 20.92 -4.60
N ALA A 189 -14.55 19.93 -3.73
CA ALA A 189 -13.48 20.03 -2.75
C ALA A 189 -12.08 20.15 -3.39
N THR A 190 -11.84 19.43 -4.49
CA THR A 190 -10.59 19.53 -5.27
C THR A 190 -10.43 20.93 -5.90
N LYS A 191 -11.54 21.55 -6.31
CA LYS A 191 -11.57 22.88 -6.96
C LYS A 191 -11.18 24.00 -6.02
N ASP A 192 -11.68 23.97 -4.78
CA ASP A 192 -11.40 24.98 -3.76
C ASP A 192 -10.05 24.83 -3.08
N THR A 193 -9.29 23.80 -3.45
CA THR A 193 -7.97 23.50 -2.88
C THR A 193 -6.85 24.27 -3.58
N TRP A 194 -6.89 24.49 -4.89
CA TRP A 194 -5.77 25.06 -5.66
C TRP A 194 -5.99 26.54 -6.04
N GLY A 195 -5.05 27.40 -5.67
CA GLY A 195 -5.11 28.84 -5.95
C GLY A 195 -3.84 29.41 -6.58
N ALA A 196 -3.98 30.50 -7.33
CA ALA A 196 -2.87 31.16 -8.01
C ALA A 196 -1.96 31.93 -7.02
N VAL A 197 -0.65 31.78 -7.23
CA VAL A 197 0.43 32.50 -6.53
C VAL A 197 1.42 32.96 -7.61
N ASP A 198 1.11 34.07 -8.26
CA ASP A 198 1.90 34.59 -9.38
C ASP A 198 2.91 35.66 -8.93
N ASP A 199 3.79 36.08 -9.83
CA ASP A 199 4.78 37.13 -9.57
C ASP A 199 4.22 38.52 -9.22
N VAL A 200 2.89 38.72 -9.32
CA VAL A 200 2.18 39.89 -8.79
C VAL A 200 2.52 40.13 -7.32
N VAL A 201 2.78 39.08 -6.53
CA VAL A 201 3.23 39.20 -5.12
C VAL A 201 4.59 39.87 -4.96
N MET A 202 5.36 40.00 -6.04
CA MET A 202 6.64 40.69 -6.12
C MET A 202 6.62 41.90 -7.07
N GLY A 203 5.45 42.36 -7.52
CA GLY A 203 5.32 43.49 -8.46
C GLY A 203 5.21 43.10 -9.94
N GLY A 204 5.25 41.80 -10.26
CA GLY A 204 5.11 41.26 -11.61
C GLY A 204 3.70 41.34 -12.18
N VAL A 205 3.53 40.85 -13.40
CA VAL A 205 2.26 40.89 -14.16
C VAL A 205 1.93 39.56 -14.84
N SER A 206 2.55 38.47 -14.40
CA SER A 206 2.21 37.13 -14.82
C SER A 206 0.87 36.71 -14.24
N GLU A 207 0.26 35.70 -14.86
CA GLU A 207 -1.05 35.20 -14.46
C GLU A 207 -1.12 33.70 -14.67
N SER A 208 -1.71 33.00 -13.70
CA SER A 208 -2.09 31.60 -13.86
C SER A 208 -3.42 31.26 -13.21
N ASN A 209 -3.91 30.08 -13.56
CA ASN A 209 -5.05 29.43 -12.93
C ASN A 209 -4.88 27.91 -12.94
N MET A 210 -5.65 27.24 -12.10
CA MET A 210 -5.89 25.80 -12.14
C MET A 210 -7.38 25.60 -12.43
N ARG A 211 -7.73 25.18 -13.63
CA ARG A 211 -9.13 24.90 -14.00
C ARG A 211 -9.36 23.39 -14.03
N LEU A 212 -10.45 22.95 -13.41
CA LEU A 212 -10.88 21.55 -13.53
C LEU A 212 -11.73 21.40 -14.81
N GLU A 213 -11.31 20.50 -15.69
CA GLU A 213 -12.07 20.01 -16.84
C GLU A 213 -12.56 18.58 -16.53
N GLN A 214 -13.43 18.00 -17.37
CA GLN A 214 -14.13 16.73 -17.08
C GLN A 214 -13.21 15.60 -16.57
N ASN A 215 -11.99 15.46 -17.11
CA ASN A 215 -11.08 14.35 -16.79
C ASN A 215 -9.65 14.80 -16.43
N LYS A 216 -9.43 16.08 -16.12
CA LYS A 216 -8.09 16.62 -15.80
C LYS A 216 -8.17 17.99 -15.12
N ALA A 217 -7.08 18.38 -14.49
CA ALA A 217 -6.84 19.76 -14.10
C ALA A 217 -5.88 20.42 -15.09
N VAL A 218 -6.13 21.69 -15.40
CA VAL A 218 -5.37 22.46 -16.38
C VAL A 218 -4.70 23.61 -15.64
N PHE A 219 -3.40 23.48 -15.44
CA PHE A 219 -2.55 24.57 -14.99
C PHE A 219 -2.12 25.39 -16.20
N SER A 220 -2.66 26.58 -16.36
CA SER A 220 -2.39 27.42 -17.53
C SER A 220 -2.30 28.90 -17.16
N GLY A 221 -1.67 29.67 -18.04
CA GLY A 221 -1.46 31.08 -17.78
C GLY A 221 -0.56 31.75 -18.79
N ASN A 222 -0.12 32.97 -18.45
CA ASN A 222 0.83 33.77 -19.21
C ASN A 222 1.95 34.25 -18.30
N VAL A 223 3.20 33.90 -18.62
CA VAL A 223 4.37 34.39 -17.88
C VAL A 223 4.98 35.60 -18.59
N SER A 224 5.14 36.69 -17.85
CA SER A 224 5.76 37.92 -18.32
C SER A 224 7.08 38.18 -17.59
N ILE A 225 8.06 38.75 -18.30
CA ILE A 225 9.31 39.23 -17.72
C ILE A 225 9.27 40.73 -17.38
N ALA A 226 8.12 41.39 -17.60
CA ALA A 226 7.92 42.79 -17.23
C ALA A 226 7.91 42.93 -15.70
N ASN A 227 8.29 44.11 -15.21
CA ASN A 227 8.31 44.46 -13.78
C ASN A 227 9.12 43.48 -12.90
N ASN A 228 10.26 42.97 -13.39
CA ASN A 228 11.05 41.93 -12.71
C ASN A 228 10.27 40.63 -12.42
N GLY A 229 9.18 40.40 -13.15
CA GLY A 229 8.43 39.15 -13.12
C GLY A 229 9.20 38.00 -13.77
N GLY A 230 8.49 36.90 -13.94
CA GLY A 230 9.03 35.72 -14.61
C GLY A 230 8.59 34.41 -13.97
N PHE A 231 7.50 34.38 -13.21
CA PHE A 231 6.88 33.14 -12.82
C PHE A 231 5.36 33.26 -12.66
N ALA A 232 4.68 32.15 -12.91
CA ALA A 232 3.29 31.96 -12.58
C ALA A 232 3.14 30.58 -11.93
N SER A 233 2.29 30.46 -10.91
CA SER A 233 2.20 29.22 -10.15
C SER A 233 0.86 29.02 -9.49
N VAL A 234 0.51 27.75 -9.23
CA VAL A 234 -0.66 27.37 -8.47
C VAL A 234 -0.25 26.52 -7.28
N ARG A 235 -0.84 26.79 -6.11
CA ARG A 235 -0.51 26.13 -4.85
C ARG A 235 -1.79 25.69 -4.14
N THR A 236 -1.75 24.55 -3.46
CA THR A 236 -2.83 24.13 -2.57
C THR A 236 -2.96 25.08 -1.38
N LYS A 237 -4.15 25.28 -0.83
CA LYS A 237 -4.30 25.72 0.57
C LYS A 237 -3.54 24.75 1.49
N ASN A 238 -3.26 25.19 2.72
CA ASN A 238 -2.64 24.30 3.70
C ASN A 238 -3.56 23.10 3.96
N LEU A 239 -3.03 21.90 3.70
CA LEU A 239 -3.69 20.63 3.98
C LEU A 239 -3.82 20.49 5.50
N THR A 240 -5.05 20.24 5.96
CA THR A 240 -5.37 20.13 7.39
C THR A 240 -6.19 18.85 7.61
N PRO A 241 -5.67 17.85 8.35
CA PRO A 241 -4.31 17.79 8.91
C PRO A 241 -3.23 17.77 7.81
N PRO A 242 -1.95 18.09 8.13
CA PRO A 242 -0.86 17.88 7.18
C PRO A 242 -0.77 16.41 6.78
N VAL A 243 -0.34 16.15 5.55
CA VAL A 243 -0.29 14.79 5.01
C VAL A 243 1.00 14.11 5.43
N ASP A 244 0.89 12.95 6.07
CA ASP A 244 2.01 12.04 6.34
C ASP A 244 2.19 11.06 5.17
N LEU A 245 3.35 11.13 4.52
CA LEU A 245 3.83 10.24 3.46
C LEU A 245 5.15 9.56 3.85
N SER A 246 5.47 9.42 5.14
CA SER A 246 6.72 8.82 5.63
C SER A 246 6.94 7.39 5.14
N GLU A 247 5.85 6.69 4.85
CA GLU A 247 5.90 5.35 4.28
C GLU A 247 6.28 5.36 2.80
N TYR A 248 6.28 6.47 2.07
CA TYR A 248 6.46 6.51 0.62
C TYR A 248 7.87 6.96 0.20
N GLU A 249 8.28 6.62 -1.03
CA GLU A 249 9.59 7.02 -1.58
C GLU A 249 9.54 8.35 -2.35
N GLY A 250 8.36 8.74 -2.85
CA GLY A 250 8.22 9.95 -3.64
C GLY A 250 6.81 10.24 -4.14
N ILE A 251 6.71 11.25 -5.00
CA ILE A 251 5.49 11.68 -5.69
C ILE A 251 5.55 11.29 -7.17
N GLU A 252 4.43 10.83 -7.71
CA GLU A 252 4.21 10.58 -9.12
C GLU A 252 3.15 11.53 -9.65
N LEU A 253 3.46 12.24 -10.75
CA LEU A 253 2.53 13.10 -11.47
C LEU A 253 2.23 12.48 -12.83
N ARG A 254 0.96 12.34 -13.20
CA ARG A 254 0.56 12.03 -14.58
C ARG A 254 0.17 13.33 -15.28
N VAL A 255 0.97 13.75 -16.26
CA VAL A 255 0.83 15.06 -16.91
C VAL A 255 0.92 14.98 -18.43
N GLU A 256 0.36 15.97 -19.12
CA GLU A 256 0.59 16.26 -20.53
C GLU A 256 0.94 17.74 -20.65
N GLY A 257 2.14 18.05 -21.15
CA GLY A 257 2.65 19.42 -21.16
C GLY A 257 2.80 20.02 -22.55
N ASP A 258 3.26 21.26 -22.58
CA ASP A 258 3.43 22.07 -23.78
C ASP A 258 4.86 22.08 -24.32
N GLY A 259 5.76 21.30 -23.73
CA GLY A 259 7.19 21.28 -24.10
C GLY A 259 8.07 22.16 -23.21
N LYS A 260 7.47 22.91 -22.27
CA LYS A 260 8.21 23.71 -21.28
C LYS A 260 8.69 22.86 -20.11
N ARG A 261 9.58 23.45 -19.34
CA ARG A 261 10.08 22.91 -18.07
C ARG A 261 9.32 23.55 -16.91
N TYR A 262 8.86 22.70 -16.00
CA TYR A 262 8.04 23.04 -14.84
C TYR A 262 8.74 22.66 -13.55
N LYS A 263 8.30 23.25 -12.44
CA LYS A 263 8.78 22.94 -11.09
C LYS A 263 7.62 22.46 -10.23
N PHE A 264 7.82 21.33 -9.57
CA PHE A 264 6.95 20.86 -8.48
C PHE A 264 7.59 21.26 -7.16
N ILE A 265 6.80 21.81 -6.23
CA ILE A 265 7.27 22.31 -4.94
C ILE A 265 6.37 21.77 -3.83
N ILE A 266 6.97 21.15 -2.81
CA ILE A 266 6.28 20.68 -1.61
C ILE A 266 6.77 21.48 -0.40
N ARG A 267 5.89 21.79 0.56
CA ARG A 267 6.27 22.45 1.83
C ARG A 267 5.90 21.61 3.04
N CYS A 268 6.83 21.56 3.99
CA CYS A 268 6.68 20.87 5.28
C CYS A 268 6.37 21.83 6.44
N GLU A 269 6.15 23.11 6.15
CA GLU A 269 5.80 24.12 7.14
C GLU A 269 4.44 24.75 6.80
N ASN A 270 3.70 25.16 7.82
CA ASN A 270 2.41 25.84 7.67
C ASN A 270 2.53 27.33 7.27
N LYS A 271 3.76 27.85 7.10
CA LYS A 271 4.02 29.25 6.76
C LYS A 271 3.64 29.55 5.31
N TRP A 272 3.08 30.74 5.10
CA TRP A 272 2.76 31.25 3.76
C TRP A 272 3.98 31.38 2.86
N ASP A 273 5.03 32.02 3.38
CA ASP A 273 6.33 32.19 2.74
C ASP A 273 7.37 31.45 3.59
N GLY A 274 8.02 30.47 2.99
CA GLY A 274 8.85 29.49 3.68
C GLY A 274 9.55 28.58 2.69
N VAL A 275 10.41 27.70 3.22
CA VAL A 275 11.23 26.80 2.41
C VAL A 275 10.35 25.81 1.64
N GLY A 276 10.57 25.73 0.34
CA GLY A 276 9.93 24.76 -0.56
C GLY A 276 10.94 23.75 -1.06
N TYR A 277 10.59 22.48 -0.96
CA TYR A 277 11.34 21.37 -1.50
C TYR A 277 10.95 21.17 -2.96
N SER A 278 11.89 21.41 -3.87
CA SER A 278 11.63 21.64 -5.29
C SER A 278 12.22 20.53 -6.15
N TYR A 279 11.52 20.21 -7.25
CA TYR A 279 11.99 19.33 -8.31
C TYR A 279 11.58 19.90 -9.67
N SER A 280 12.54 20.01 -10.61
CA SER A 280 12.29 20.56 -11.95
C SER A 280 12.22 19.42 -12.98
N PHE A 281 11.21 19.44 -13.83
CA PHE A 281 10.98 18.40 -14.84
C PHE A 281 10.60 18.98 -16.20
N ASP A 282 11.01 18.29 -17.26
CA ASP A 282 10.68 18.66 -18.63
C ASP A 282 9.39 17.98 -19.08
N THR A 283 8.65 18.68 -19.94
CA THR A 283 7.50 18.10 -20.65
C THR A 283 7.77 18.03 -22.14
N PHE A 284 6.93 17.28 -22.84
CA PHE A 284 6.94 17.16 -24.29
C PHE A 284 5.53 17.47 -24.80
N SER A 285 5.43 18.29 -25.84
CA SER A 285 4.16 18.79 -26.35
C SER A 285 3.24 17.63 -26.74
N ASN A 286 2.02 17.62 -26.18
CA ASN A 286 0.97 16.63 -26.46
C ASN A 286 1.35 15.16 -26.16
N ILE A 287 2.33 14.94 -25.26
CA ILE A 287 2.73 13.59 -24.83
C ILE A 287 2.42 13.42 -23.34
N SER A 288 1.49 12.52 -23.05
CA SER A 288 1.18 12.11 -21.68
C SER A 288 2.38 11.37 -21.07
N THR A 289 2.92 11.93 -20.00
CA THR A 289 4.15 11.50 -19.33
C THR A 289 3.87 11.26 -17.85
N THR A 290 4.54 10.25 -17.29
CA THR A 290 4.58 10.02 -15.84
C THR A 290 5.90 10.59 -15.30
N VAL A 291 5.82 11.61 -14.46
CA VAL A 291 6.97 12.22 -13.79
C VAL A 291 7.09 11.62 -12.40
N ARG A 292 8.21 10.94 -12.12
CA ARG A 292 8.54 10.46 -10.78
C ARG A 292 9.47 11.44 -10.08
N ILE A 293 9.12 11.78 -8.86
CA ILE A 293 9.80 12.77 -8.02
C ILE A 293 10.18 12.06 -6.72
N PRO A 294 11.39 11.47 -6.64
CA PRO A 294 11.87 10.85 -5.42
C PRO A 294 12.06 11.90 -4.32
N PHE A 295 11.64 11.60 -3.09
CA PHE A 295 11.85 12.51 -1.95
C PHE A 295 13.33 12.81 -1.71
N ALA A 296 14.20 11.86 -2.02
CA ALA A 296 15.66 12.02 -1.91
C ALA A 296 16.25 13.04 -2.90
N GLU A 297 15.53 13.37 -3.98
CA GLU A 297 15.97 14.31 -5.03
C GLU A 297 15.36 15.70 -4.86
N LEU A 298 14.53 15.91 -3.84
CA LEU A 298 13.95 17.21 -3.54
C LEU A 298 15.01 18.17 -2.97
N ILE A 299 15.12 19.34 -3.59
CA ILE A 299 16.11 20.36 -3.21
C ILE A 299 15.42 21.42 -2.34
N PRO A 300 15.91 21.72 -1.12
CA PRO A 300 15.36 22.79 -0.29
C PRO A 300 15.68 24.16 -0.90
N VAL A 301 14.65 24.95 -1.16
CA VAL A 301 14.74 26.24 -1.86
C VAL A 301 13.94 27.30 -1.13
N PHE A 302 14.56 28.48 -0.94
CA PHE A 302 13.88 29.69 -0.53
C PHE A 302 14.07 30.78 -1.60
N ARG A 303 12.97 31.23 -2.21
CA ARG A 303 12.97 32.27 -3.26
C ARG A 303 14.01 32.04 -4.36
N ALA A 304 13.98 30.85 -4.96
CA ALA A 304 14.89 30.38 -6.01
C ALA A 304 16.37 30.21 -5.61
N LYS A 305 16.73 30.38 -4.34
CA LYS A 305 18.06 30.04 -3.80
C LYS A 305 18.02 28.71 -3.07
N THR A 306 19.02 27.87 -3.29
CA THR A 306 19.18 26.63 -2.53
C THR A 306 19.59 26.95 -1.09
N VAL A 307 19.00 26.22 -0.13
CA VAL A 307 19.25 26.38 1.31
C VAL A 307 19.56 25.00 1.93
N PRO A 308 20.72 24.41 1.60
CA PRO A 308 21.07 23.04 2.02
C PRO A 308 21.12 22.85 3.54
N GLU A 309 21.32 23.93 4.31
CA GLU A 309 21.28 23.94 5.77
C GLU A 309 19.93 23.51 6.36
N MET A 310 18.85 23.58 5.57
CA MET A 310 17.51 23.13 5.98
C MET A 310 17.35 21.60 5.98
N GLY A 311 18.35 20.87 5.48
CA GLY A 311 18.38 19.41 5.53
C GLY A 311 17.52 18.73 4.48
N LYS A 312 17.18 17.47 4.76
CA LYS A 312 16.40 16.61 3.85
C LYS A 312 14.91 16.87 4.01
N PHE A 313 14.15 16.59 2.94
CA PHE A 313 12.69 16.63 2.94
C PHE A 313 12.11 15.75 4.06
N ASP A 314 11.17 16.31 4.84
CA ASP A 314 10.40 15.59 5.85
C ASP A 314 9.04 15.15 5.26
N PRO A 315 8.86 13.87 4.93
CA PRO A 315 7.62 13.36 4.37
C PRO A 315 6.49 13.24 5.40
N SER A 316 6.76 13.39 6.71
CA SER A 316 5.76 13.16 7.76
C SER A 316 4.74 14.29 7.92
N CYS A 317 5.04 15.47 7.38
CA CYS A 317 4.29 16.68 7.67
C CYS A 317 4.19 17.59 6.43
N ILE A 318 3.40 17.19 5.43
CA ILE A 318 3.23 17.95 4.19
C ILE A 318 2.04 18.91 4.29
N TYR A 319 2.31 20.21 4.22
CA TYR A 319 1.28 21.26 4.29
C TYR A 319 0.79 21.72 2.93
N SER A 320 1.62 21.78 1.90
CA SER A 320 1.15 22.24 0.58
C SER A 320 1.96 21.69 -0.59
N MET A 321 1.31 21.64 -1.74
CA MET A 321 1.90 21.27 -3.03
C MET A 321 1.69 22.40 -4.03
N GLN A 322 2.66 22.62 -4.92
CA GLN A 322 2.66 23.72 -5.88
C GLN A 322 3.26 23.30 -7.21
N LEU A 323 2.67 23.79 -8.29
CA LEU A 323 3.19 23.71 -9.66
C LEU A 323 3.56 25.11 -10.13
N MET A 324 4.71 25.25 -10.77
CA MET A 324 5.23 26.55 -11.20
C MET A 324 5.86 26.47 -12.59
N GLN A 325 5.54 27.46 -13.43
CA GLN A 325 6.36 27.82 -14.58
C GLN A 325 7.20 29.03 -14.17
N THR A 326 8.51 28.97 -14.37
CA THR A 326 9.41 30.08 -14.01
C THR A 326 10.58 30.24 -14.97
N LYS A 327 11.06 31.48 -15.09
CA LYS A 327 12.30 31.88 -15.76
C LYS A 327 13.55 31.33 -15.06
N PHE A 328 13.50 31.09 -13.76
CA PHE A 328 14.67 30.73 -12.96
C PHE A 328 14.65 29.27 -12.51
N GLU A 329 15.81 28.63 -12.64
CA GLU A 329 16.09 27.37 -11.98
C GLU A 329 16.53 27.64 -10.53
N TYR A 330 17.70 27.16 -10.13
CA TYR A 330 18.26 27.30 -8.79
C TYR A 330 19.41 28.29 -8.81
N ASP A 331 19.59 29.04 -7.73
CA ASP A 331 20.73 29.92 -7.52
C ASP A 331 20.93 30.97 -8.63
N GLY A 332 19.82 31.47 -9.17
CA GLY A 332 19.81 32.47 -10.23
C GLY A 332 20.08 31.94 -11.64
N SER A 333 20.30 30.63 -11.80
CA SER A 333 20.40 30.02 -13.13
C SER A 333 19.09 30.14 -13.92
N LEU A 334 19.19 30.23 -15.25
CA LEU A 334 18.03 30.36 -16.13
C LEU A 334 17.46 28.99 -16.50
N ASN A 335 16.13 28.91 -16.58
CA ASN A 335 15.44 27.75 -17.11
C ASN A 335 15.71 27.62 -18.63
N PRO A 336 16.35 26.53 -19.08
CA PRO A 336 16.78 26.39 -20.48
C PRO A 336 15.62 26.22 -21.47
N LYS A 337 14.43 25.87 -21.00
CA LYS A 337 13.20 25.72 -21.81
C LYS A 337 12.18 26.83 -21.50
N PHE A 338 12.64 27.96 -20.97
CA PHE A 338 11.78 29.10 -20.70
C PHE A 338 11.52 29.94 -21.95
N SER A 339 10.26 30.28 -22.17
CA SER A 339 9.87 31.36 -23.06
C SER A 339 8.75 32.17 -22.37
N PRO A 340 8.80 33.51 -22.39
CA PRO A 340 7.65 34.32 -22.00
C PRO A 340 6.43 33.99 -22.86
N GLY A 341 5.24 34.21 -22.33
CA GLY A 341 3.98 33.96 -23.03
C GLY A 341 3.14 32.85 -22.39
N LEU A 342 2.24 32.31 -23.20
CA LEU A 342 1.29 31.29 -22.78
C LEU A 342 1.99 29.98 -22.41
N PHE A 343 1.46 29.31 -21.39
CA PHE A 343 1.83 27.95 -21.02
C PHE A 343 0.60 27.13 -20.65
N ARG A 344 0.72 25.81 -20.79
CA ARG A 344 -0.31 24.84 -20.39
C ARG A 344 0.30 23.52 -19.93
N LEU A 345 -0.12 23.08 -18.76
CA LEU A 345 0.18 21.76 -18.20
C LEU A 345 -1.13 21.11 -17.76
N ASP A 346 -1.46 20.00 -18.41
CA ASP A 346 -2.60 19.17 -18.04
C ASP A 346 -2.12 18.14 -17.00
N VAL A 347 -2.89 17.97 -15.92
CA VAL A 347 -2.57 17.08 -14.80
C VAL A 347 -3.75 16.13 -14.60
N ASN A 348 -3.51 14.83 -14.73
CA ASN A 348 -4.54 13.81 -14.52
C ASN A 348 -4.63 13.38 -13.06
N ASN A 349 -3.49 13.16 -12.41
CA ASN A 349 -3.44 12.78 -11.00
C ASN A 349 -2.08 13.07 -10.36
N ILE A 350 -2.10 13.17 -9.04
CA ILE A 350 -0.94 13.25 -8.16
C ILE A 350 -1.05 12.10 -7.16
N LYS A 351 -0.01 11.27 -7.09
CA LYS A 351 0.05 10.09 -6.20
C LYS A 351 1.34 10.08 -5.42
N ALA A 352 1.34 9.52 -4.22
CA ALA A 352 2.57 9.04 -3.59
C ALA A 352 2.88 7.63 -4.14
N TYR A 353 4.14 7.29 -4.36
CA TYR A 353 4.58 5.97 -4.79
C TYR A 353 5.65 5.42 -3.86
N GLY A 354 6.00 4.14 -4.01
CA GLY A 354 7.08 3.55 -3.23
C GLY A 354 6.69 3.32 -1.77
N ARG A 355 5.42 3.04 -1.44
CA ARG A 355 5.06 2.69 -0.06
C ARG A 355 5.94 1.54 0.43
N LYS A 356 6.80 1.82 1.41
CA LYS A 356 7.48 0.89 2.30
C LYS A 356 6.40 0.16 3.08
N VAL A 357 5.91 -0.91 2.49
CA VAL A 357 5.13 -1.87 3.25
C VAL A 357 6.09 -2.47 4.27
N ASN A 358 5.85 -2.20 5.55
CA ASN A 358 6.66 -2.71 6.65
C ASN A 358 5.95 -3.85 7.38
N THR A 359 4.74 -4.21 6.96
CA THR A 359 3.94 -5.32 7.46
C THR A 359 3.98 -6.51 6.49
N PRO A 360 3.56 -7.71 6.94
CA PRO A 360 3.52 -8.89 6.07
C PRO A 360 2.56 -8.68 4.88
N GLN A 361 3.10 -8.81 3.67
CA GLN A 361 2.35 -8.86 2.41
C GLN A 361 1.94 -10.29 2.03
N PHE A 362 2.60 -11.29 2.61
CA PHE A 362 2.30 -12.70 2.38
C PHE A 362 2.33 -13.49 3.69
N ILE A 363 1.16 -13.96 4.14
CA ILE A 363 1.06 -14.90 5.26
C ILE A 363 0.84 -16.30 4.71
N LEU A 364 1.77 -17.22 4.98
CA LEU A 364 1.67 -18.62 4.57
C LEU A 364 1.28 -19.49 5.76
N ILE A 365 0.20 -20.28 5.61
CA ILE A 365 -0.15 -21.35 6.53
C ILE A 365 0.51 -22.64 6.09
N SER A 366 1.66 -22.93 6.68
CA SER A 366 2.44 -24.15 6.45
C SER A 366 2.03 -25.23 7.46
N SER A 367 2.99 -25.99 7.98
CA SER A 367 2.80 -27.05 8.97
C SER A 367 3.99 -27.11 9.92
N ALA A 368 3.73 -27.35 11.21
CA ALA A 368 4.78 -27.88 12.07
C ALA A 368 5.20 -29.26 11.54
N GLY A 369 6.46 -29.61 11.73
CA GLY A 369 7.07 -30.85 11.30
C GLY A 369 7.81 -30.78 9.97
N VAL A 370 7.77 -29.68 9.22
CA VAL A 370 8.33 -29.62 7.86
C VAL A 370 9.85 -29.82 7.80
N THR A 371 10.57 -29.56 8.90
CA THR A 371 12.02 -29.78 8.98
C THR A 371 12.39 -31.07 9.72
N ARG A 372 11.40 -31.85 10.17
CA ARG A 372 11.61 -33.10 10.92
C ARG A 372 11.92 -34.31 10.04
N PRO A 373 11.34 -34.49 8.83
CA PRO A 373 11.76 -35.56 7.94
C PRO A 373 13.28 -35.47 7.66
N GLY A 374 14.01 -36.55 7.97
CA GLY A 374 15.46 -36.62 7.75
C GLY A 374 16.34 -36.04 8.87
N ARG A 375 15.77 -35.56 9.98
CA ARG A 375 16.55 -35.18 11.17
C ARG A 375 17.08 -36.42 11.89
N SER A 376 18.39 -36.43 12.17
CA SER A 376 19.05 -37.52 12.90
C SER A 376 18.88 -37.44 14.43
N ASP A 377 18.49 -36.27 14.94
CA ASP A 377 18.34 -35.97 16.37
C ASP A 377 16.95 -36.31 16.94
N ILE A 378 16.04 -36.87 16.13
CA ILE A 378 14.68 -37.20 16.53
C ILE A 378 14.38 -38.70 16.36
N ASN A 379 13.66 -39.26 17.32
CA ASN A 379 13.04 -40.57 17.14
C ASN A 379 11.77 -40.43 16.29
N LEU A 380 11.71 -41.13 15.16
CA LEU A 380 10.59 -41.06 14.22
C LEU A 380 9.30 -41.61 14.85
N GLU A 381 9.36 -42.66 15.66
CA GLU A 381 8.16 -43.30 16.23
C GLU A 381 7.34 -42.38 17.15
N ASP A 382 8.03 -41.45 17.81
CA ASP A 382 7.45 -40.45 18.73
C ASP A 382 6.91 -39.20 17.99
N GLN A 383 6.96 -39.19 16.66
CA GLN A 383 6.51 -38.05 15.86
C GLN A 383 5.03 -38.17 15.47
N PRO A 384 4.39 -37.02 15.18
CA PRO A 384 3.03 -37.00 14.64
C PRO A 384 2.93 -37.79 13.33
N PRO A 385 1.74 -38.36 13.00
CA PRO A 385 1.54 -39.17 11.79
C PRO A 385 2.04 -38.50 10.49
N ALA A 386 1.86 -37.18 10.35
CA ALA A 386 2.31 -36.44 9.17
C ALA A 386 3.84 -36.54 8.94
N VAL A 387 4.64 -36.65 10.00
CA VAL A 387 6.10 -36.79 9.91
C VAL A 387 6.46 -38.25 9.65
N LYS A 388 5.85 -39.18 10.40
CA LYS A 388 6.09 -40.63 10.27
C LYS A 388 5.76 -41.16 8.89
N MET A 389 4.66 -40.68 8.33
CA MET A 389 4.11 -41.15 7.06
C MET A 389 4.41 -40.18 5.91
N ASN A 390 5.39 -39.29 6.06
CA ASN A 390 5.62 -38.23 5.06
C ASN A 390 5.85 -38.80 3.65
N GLU A 391 6.62 -39.88 3.51
CA GLU A 391 6.84 -40.53 2.21
C GLU A 391 5.55 -41.12 1.63
N GLN A 392 4.74 -41.78 2.45
CA GLN A 392 3.43 -42.33 2.05
C GLN A 392 2.43 -41.22 1.68
N LEU A 393 2.60 -40.03 2.25
CA LEU A 393 1.85 -38.82 1.93
C LEU A 393 2.45 -38.05 0.74
N GLY A 394 3.27 -38.69 -0.09
CA GLY A 394 3.87 -38.08 -1.27
C GLY A 394 4.89 -36.97 -0.96
N GLY A 395 5.50 -37.01 0.22
CA GLY A 395 6.47 -36.03 0.69
C GLY A 395 5.85 -34.67 1.04
N ILE A 396 4.59 -34.62 1.46
CA ILE A 396 3.85 -33.36 1.70
C ILE A 396 4.62 -32.34 2.55
N LEU A 397 5.29 -32.77 3.63
CA LEU A 397 6.08 -31.89 4.48
C LEU A 397 7.36 -31.40 3.79
N THR A 398 7.96 -32.24 2.96
CA THR A 398 9.13 -31.91 2.13
C THR A 398 8.79 -30.81 1.12
N TRP A 399 7.62 -30.91 0.48
CA TRP A 399 7.18 -29.91 -0.50
C TRP A 399 6.68 -28.63 0.15
N LYS A 400 6.07 -28.71 1.34
CA LYS A 400 5.78 -27.53 2.17
C LYS A 400 7.06 -26.76 2.51
N LEU A 401 8.12 -27.46 2.94
CA LEU A 401 9.40 -26.80 3.22
C LEU A 401 9.96 -26.09 1.98
N LYS A 402 9.95 -26.75 0.82
CA LYS A 402 10.36 -26.11 -0.45
C LYS A 402 9.49 -24.90 -0.81
N GLY A 403 8.18 -24.98 -0.57
CA GLY A 403 7.26 -23.85 -0.75
C GLY A 403 7.56 -22.67 0.19
N GLU A 404 7.94 -22.95 1.44
CA GLU A 404 8.43 -21.93 2.36
C GLU A 404 9.71 -21.28 1.84
N ASP A 405 10.69 -22.05 1.37
CA ASP A 405 11.97 -21.51 0.87
C ASP A 405 11.79 -20.61 -0.36
N VAL A 406 10.85 -20.95 -1.25
CA VAL A 406 10.43 -20.07 -2.36
C VAL A 406 9.94 -18.73 -1.84
N LEU A 407 9.12 -18.73 -0.78
CA LEU A 407 8.62 -17.50 -0.17
C LEU A 407 9.75 -16.73 0.52
N ARG A 408 10.68 -17.40 1.21
CA ARG A 408 11.85 -16.74 1.81
C ARG A 408 12.71 -16.02 0.78
N GLN A 409 12.92 -16.65 -0.37
CA GLN A 409 13.70 -16.11 -1.49
C GLN A 409 12.89 -15.15 -2.37
N SER A 410 11.65 -14.83 -1.99
CA SER A 410 10.77 -14.04 -2.85
C SER A 410 11.12 -12.55 -2.89
N GLY A 411 11.71 -12.03 -1.81
CA GLY A 411 11.86 -10.59 -1.59
C GLY A 411 10.58 -9.90 -1.05
N LEU A 412 9.50 -10.66 -0.86
CA LEU A 412 8.27 -10.18 -0.21
C LEU A 412 8.49 -10.02 1.29
N ASN A 413 7.75 -9.10 1.90
CA ASN A 413 7.52 -9.16 3.33
C ASN A 413 6.56 -10.32 3.63
N TYR A 414 7.01 -11.32 4.36
CA TYR A 414 6.23 -12.51 4.64
C TYR A 414 6.21 -12.89 6.13
N THR A 415 5.24 -13.72 6.48
CA THR A 415 5.23 -14.48 7.72
C THR A 415 4.81 -15.92 7.42
N ILE A 416 5.55 -16.89 7.95
CA ILE A 416 5.23 -18.31 7.80
C ILE A 416 4.77 -18.84 9.16
N ILE A 417 3.50 -19.20 9.22
CA ILE A 417 2.91 -19.84 10.38
C ILE A 417 3.00 -21.34 10.15
N ARG A 418 3.57 -22.07 11.11
CA ARG A 418 3.62 -23.53 11.15
C ARG A 418 2.70 -24.05 12.26
N PRO A 419 1.38 -24.14 12.05
CA PRO A 419 0.49 -24.66 13.07
C PRO A 419 0.89 -26.07 13.48
N CYS A 420 0.80 -26.38 14.76
CA CYS A 420 0.72 -27.76 15.23
C CYS A 420 -0.62 -28.39 14.78
N ALA A 421 -1.02 -29.53 15.36
CA ALA A 421 -2.19 -30.26 14.87
C ALA A 421 -3.48 -29.41 14.92
N LEU A 422 -4.06 -29.14 13.75
CA LEU A 422 -5.25 -28.29 13.61
C LEU A 422 -6.51 -28.98 14.13
N THR A 423 -7.29 -28.29 14.97
CA THR A 423 -8.55 -28.80 15.54
C THR A 423 -9.76 -27.96 15.14
N GLU A 424 -10.97 -28.51 15.32
CA GLU A 424 -12.25 -27.80 15.19
C GLU A 424 -12.78 -27.29 16.55
N LYS A 425 -12.03 -27.49 17.64
CA LYS A 425 -12.37 -26.96 18.96
C LYS A 425 -12.40 -25.42 18.94
N PRO A 426 -13.20 -24.77 19.79
CA PRO A 426 -13.14 -23.32 19.98
C PRO A 426 -11.71 -22.84 20.30
N GLY A 427 -11.35 -21.67 19.78
CA GLY A 427 -10.03 -21.06 19.88
C GLY A 427 -9.85 -20.20 21.14
N ASP A 428 -10.14 -20.79 22.31
CA ASP A 428 -10.33 -20.03 23.55
C ASP A 428 -9.06 -19.99 24.42
N LYS A 429 -8.00 -20.65 23.94
CA LYS A 429 -6.76 -20.88 24.68
C LYS A 429 -5.67 -19.94 24.20
N ALA A 430 -4.67 -19.71 25.05
CA ALA A 430 -3.57 -18.84 24.69
C ALA A 430 -2.65 -19.51 23.66
N LEU A 431 -2.22 -18.70 22.70
CA LEU A 431 -1.25 -19.08 21.69
C LEU A 431 0.17 -19.06 22.25
N PHE A 432 0.93 -20.10 21.95
CA PHE A 432 2.32 -20.23 22.30
C PHE A 432 3.15 -20.41 21.03
N PHE A 433 4.25 -19.65 20.93
CA PHE A 433 5.09 -19.60 19.74
C PHE A 433 6.49 -20.15 20.03
N LYS A 434 7.05 -20.92 19.08
CA LYS A 434 8.46 -21.35 19.11
C LYS A 434 9.08 -21.30 17.70
N GLN A 435 10.40 -21.42 17.65
CA GLN A 435 11.15 -21.65 16.43
C GLN A 435 12.03 -22.89 16.59
N GLY A 436 12.41 -23.49 15.46
CA GLY A 436 13.38 -24.58 15.40
C GLY A 436 12.80 -25.95 15.11
N ASP A 437 11.48 -26.09 14.95
CA ASP A 437 10.93 -27.34 14.42
C ASP A 437 10.45 -28.31 15.52
N ASN A 438 10.32 -27.87 16.78
CA ASN A 438 10.27 -28.74 17.97
C ASN A 438 8.97 -28.65 18.78
N LEU A 439 8.07 -27.71 18.46
CA LEU A 439 6.82 -27.53 19.18
C LEU A 439 5.85 -28.67 18.85
N LYS A 440 5.22 -29.24 19.87
CA LYS A 440 4.14 -30.22 19.75
C LYS A 440 2.91 -29.66 20.46
N GLY A 441 1.73 -30.00 19.96
CA GLY A 441 0.46 -29.54 20.51
C GLY A 441 -0.64 -29.53 19.47
N GLN A 442 -1.72 -28.84 19.80
CA GLN A 442 -2.87 -28.63 18.93
C GLN A 442 -3.18 -27.13 18.86
N VAL A 443 -3.83 -26.68 17.81
CA VAL A 443 -4.32 -25.31 17.69
C VAL A 443 -5.61 -25.26 16.87
N SER A 444 -6.58 -24.49 17.35
CA SER A 444 -7.84 -24.25 16.65
C SER A 444 -7.62 -23.54 15.32
N ARG A 445 -8.39 -23.93 14.30
CA ARG A 445 -8.43 -23.20 13.02
C ARG A 445 -8.94 -21.78 13.17
N ASP A 446 -9.82 -21.53 14.16
CA ASP A 446 -10.29 -20.18 14.46
C ASP A 446 -9.17 -19.32 15.04
N ALA A 447 -8.37 -19.87 15.97
CA ALA A 447 -7.22 -19.16 16.53
C ALA A 447 -6.15 -18.86 15.46
N ILE A 448 -5.92 -19.76 14.49
CA ILE A 448 -5.06 -19.47 13.34
C ILE A 448 -5.61 -18.35 12.47
N ALA A 449 -6.93 -18.34 12.21
CA ALA A 449 -7.54 -17.28 11.44
C ALA A 449 -7.34 -15.91 12.11
N ASP A 450 -7.60 -15.82 13.42
CA ASP A 450 -7.39 -14.59 14.20
C ASP A 450 -5.94 -14.13 14.22
N LEU A 451 -5.01 -15.09 14.35
CA LEU A 451 -3.58 -14.80 14.29
C LEU A 451 -3.19 -14.19 12.94
N CYS A 452 -3.70 -14.70 11.81
CA CYS A 452 -3.42 -14.11 10.49
C CYS A 452 -3.79 -12.63 10.43
N LEU A 453 -4.98 -12.27 10.94
CA LEU A 453 -5.45 -10.88 10.93
C LEU A 453 -4.57 -9.97 11.81
N GLN A 454 -4.17 -10.45 12.98
CA GLN A 454 -3.29 -9.69 13.86
C GLN A 454 -1.92 -9.44 13.21
N LEU A 455 -1.35 -10.46 12.56
CA LEU A 455 -0.02 -10.36 11.95
C LEU A 455 0.03 -9.38 10.78
N LEU A 456 -1.06 -9.19 10.03
CA LEU A 456 -1.15 -8.16 8.99
C LEU A 456 -0.85 -6.75 9.51
N GLN A 457 -1.05 -6.52 10.81
CA GLN A 457 -0.86 -5.23 11.46
C GLN A 457 0.48 -5.10 12.18
N TYR A 458 1.30 -6.15 12.23
CA TYR A 458 2.52 -6.19 13.02
C TYR A 458 3.76 -6.13 12.12
N PRO A 459 4.45 -4.97 12.03
CA PRO A 459 5.71 -4.89 11.29
C PRO A 459 6.76 -5.88 11.80
N SER A 460 6.74 -6.17 13.10
CA SER A 460 7.62 -7.13 13.75
C SER A 460 7.39 -8.59 13.33
N ALA A 461 6.33 -8.89 12.57
CA ALA A 461 6.03 -10.21 12.03
C ALA A 461 6.73 -10.49 10.69
N CYS A 462 7.31 -9.48 10.05
CA CYS A 462 8.02 -9.64 8.78
C CYS A 462 9.25 -10.55 8.92
N GLN A 463 9.44 -11.38 7.90
CA GLN A 463 10.53 -12.33 7.71
C GLN A 463 10.68 -13.29 8.88
N LYS A 464 9.56 -13.85 9.35
CA LYS A 464 9.56 -14.79 10.46
C LYS A 464 8.83 -16.07 10.11
N THR A 465 9.46 -17.18 10.44
CA THR A 465 8.87 -18.51 10.50
C THR A 465 8.77 -18.97 11.95
N PHE A 466 7.59 -19.41 12.36
CA PHE A 466 7.39 -19.93 13.72
C PHE A 466 6.29 -20.98 13.80
N GLU A 467 6.39 -21.82 14.81
CA GLU A 467 5.40 -22.83 15.16
C GLU A 467 4.43 -22.27 16.18
N VAL A 468 3.17 -22.71 16.12
CA VAL A 468 2.13 -22.26 17.05
C VAL A 468 1.28 -23.42 17.55
N CYS A 469 1.04 -23.43 18.87
CA CYS A 469 0.05 -24.30 19.52
C CYS A 469 -0.74 -23.52 20.59
N GLU A 470 -1.86 -24.09 21.02
CA GLU A 470 -2.64 -23.63 22.16
C GLU A 470 -2.22 -24.34 23.45
N GLN A 471 -2.20 -23.61 24.56
CA GLN A 471 -1.94 -24.15 25.90
C GLN A 471 -3.00 -23.70 26.91
N GLU A 472 -3.26 -24.53 27.92
CA GLU A 472 -4.20 -24.26 29.02
C GLU A 472 -3.79 -23.06 29.88
N LYS A 473 -2.48 -22.80 30.00
CA LYS A 473 -1.96 -21.65 30.75
C LYS A 473 -1.87 -20.44 29.82
N PRO A 474 -2.41 -19.27 30.22
CA PRO A 474 -2.27 -18.07 29.42
C PRO A 474 -0.79 -17.70 29.26
N TYR A 475 -0.38 -17.37 28.04
CA TYR A 475 0.85 -16.62 27.84
C TYR A 475 0.64 -15.23 28.46
N GLN A 476 1.52 -14.82 29.38
CA GLN A 476 1.36 -13.57 30.13
C GLN A 476 1.74 -12.30 29.34
N GLY A 477 2.26 -12.43 28.11
CA GLY A 477 2.61 -11.31 27.24
C GLY A 477 1.59 -11.06 26.12
N GLN A 478 1.66 -9.90 25.47
CA GLN A 478 0.83 -9.63 24.29
C GLN A 478 1.38 -10.40 23.08
N ILE A 479 0.50 -10.90 22.18
CA ILE A 479 0.92 -11.62 20.95
C ILE A 479 1.96 -10.80 20.17
N LYS A 480 1.74 -9.48 20.05
CA LYS A 480 2.68 -8.55 19.39
C LYS A 480 4.11 -8.64 19.95
N GLU A 481 4.25 -8.70 21.27
CA GLU A 481 5.55 -8.78 21.97
C GLU A 481 6.18 -10.15 21.76
N ALA A 482 5.39 -11.22 21.88
CA ALA A 482 5.84 -12.59 21.64
C ALA A 482 6.39 -12.76 20.23
N ILE A 483 5.66 -12.25 19.22
CA ILE A 483 6.09 -12.26 17.83
C ILE A 483 7.33 -11.40 17.65
N ALA A 484 7.40 -10.21 18.27
CA ALA A 484 8.58 -9.34 18.18
C ALA A 484 9.86 -10.00 18.72
N ALA A 485 9.75 -10.82 19.77
CA ALA A 485 10.87 -11.53 20.39
C ALA A 485 11.43 -12.70 19.54
N LEU A 486 10.69 -13.18 18.53
CA LEU A 486 11.17 -14.21 17.61
C LEU A 486 12.31 -13.69 16.72
N LYS A 487 13.21 -14.59 16.33
CA LYS A 487 14.29 -14.28 15.39
C LYS A 487 13.75 -14.19 13.97
N THR A 488 14.28 -13.25 13.22
CA THR A 488 14.11 -13.15 11.77
C THR A 488 14.78 -14.35 11.08
N ASP A 489 14.18 -14.81 9.98
CA ASP A 489 14.65 -15.93 9.15
C ASP A 489 16.01 -15.66 8.46
#